data_AF-A0A246E3F8-F1
#
_entry.id   AF-A0A246E3F8-F1
#
_cell.length_a   1.000
_cell.length_b   1.000
_cell.length_c   1.000
_cell.angle_alpha   90.00
_cell.angle_beta   90.00
_cell.angle_gamma   90.00
#
_symmetry.space_group_name_H-M   'P 1'
#
loop_
_entity.id
_entity.type
_entity.pdbx_description
1 polymer ?
#
loop_
_entity_poly.entity_id
_entity_poly.type
_entity_poly.pdbx_seq_one_letter_code
_entity_poly.pdbx_strand_id
1 'polypeptide(L)' 'PKGAERIAATWANNRKVPQVAFKPDWTRHAKAAPFKRNDQMLATMPIGVIIFPGTGIQDNLSDKARKLGIPVYRFGTGSA' A
#
# COMPACT_ATOMS: atom_id res chain seq x y z
N PRO A 1 -5.88 -2.35 11.92
CA PRO A 1 -5.16 -1.23 11.26
C PRO A 1 -4.81 -0.11 12.25
N LYS A 2 -3.56 0.34 12.26
CA LYS A 2 -3.09 1.52 13.02
C LYS A 2 -2.46 2.50 12.03
N GLY A 3 -2.37 3.79 12.37
CA GLY A 3 -1.74 4.80 11.50
C GLY A 3 -2.50 5.07 10.18
N ALA A 4 -1.77 5.33 9.10
CA ALA A 4 -2.31 5.77 7.81
C ALA A 4 -3.39 4.84 7.22
N GLU A 5 -3.21 3.52 7.37
CA GLU A 5 -4.19 2.53 6.89
C GLU A 5 -5.55 2.66 7.60
N ARG A 6 -5.56 3.02 8.89
CA ARG A 6 -6.81 3.26 9.63
C ARG A 6 -7.50 4.53 9.15
N ILE A 7 -6.73 5.59 8.90
CA ILE A 7 -7.27 6.86 8.40
C ILE A 7 -7.92 6.65 7.02
N ALA A 8 -7.24 5.94 6.12
CA ALA A 8 -7.78 5.61 4.80
C ALA A 8 -9.06 4.76 4.90
N ALA A 9 -9.07 3.75 5.78
CA ALA A 9 -10.25 2.91 6.01
C ALA A 9 -11.44 3.72 6.55
N THR A 10 -11.20 4.59 7.55
CA THR A 10 -12.24 5.45 8.12
C THR A 10 -12.75 6.46 7.09
N TRP A 11 -11.86 7.08 6.30
CA TRP A 11 -12.25 7.99 5.23
C TRP A 11 -13.16 7.31 4.20
N ALA A 12 -12.80 6.09 3.78
CA ALA A 12 -13.57 5.32 2.81
C ALA A 12 -14.95 4.94 3.36
N ASN A 13 -14.98 4.44 4.61
CA ASN A 13 -16.23 4.08 5.28
C ASN A 13 -17.18 5.29 5.43
N ASN A 14 -16.66 6.43 5.90
CA ASN A 14 -17.45 7.65 6.09
C ASN A 14 -18.04 8.20 4.78
N ARG A 15 -17.40 7.92 3.64
CA ARG A 15 -17.84 8.36 2.31
C ARG A 15 -18.54 7.27 1.49
N LYS A 16 -18.77 6.09 2.08
CA LYS A 16 -19.34 4.91 1.39
C LYS A 16 -18.53 4.50 0.16
N VAL A 17 -17.22 4.70 0.20
CA VAL A 17 -16.29 4.23 -0.84
C VAL A 17 -15.95 2.76 -0.57
N PRO A 18 -16.09 1.85 -1.55
CA PRO A 18 -15.73 0.44 -1.39
C PRO A 18 -14.25 0.28 -0.99
N GLN A 19 -13.98 -0.54 0.03
CA GLN A 19 -12.64 -0.87 0.47
C GLN A 19 -12.32 -2.33 0.15
N VAL A 20 -11.23 -2.56 -0.59
CA VAL A 20 -10.66 -3.89 -0.79
C VAL A 20 -9.50 -4.09 0.16
N ALA A 21 -9.64 -5.06 1.07
CA ALA A 21 -8.61 -5.36 2.08
C ALA A 21 -7.71 -6.50 1.61
N PHE A 22 -6.43 -6.21 1.39
CA PHE A 22 -5.40 -7.22 1.17
C PHE A 22 -4.79 -7.60 2.52
N LYS A 23 -4.85 -8.88 2.92
CA LYS A 23 -4.26 -9.36 4.18
C LYS A 23 -3.00 -10.18 3.85
N PRO A 24 -1.90 -10.00 4.60
CA PRO A 24 -0.71 -10.81 4.39
C PRO A 24 -0.98 -12.26 4.82
N ASP A 25 -0.72 -13.21 3.92
CA ASP A 25 -0.82 -14.64 4.22
C ASP A 25 0.49 -15.16 4.82
N TRP A 26 0.55 -15.14 6.15
CA TRP A 26 1.71 -15.61 6.92
C TRP A 26 1.90 -17.13 6.83
N THR A 27 0.82 -17.89 6.61
CA THR A 27 0.88 -19.35 6.55
C THR A 27 1.56 -19.85 5.28
N ARG A 28 1.35 -19.15 4.16
CA ARG A 28 1.93 -19.52 2.86
C ARG A 28 3.27 -18.87 2.57
N HIS A 29 3.54 -17.70 3.15
CA HIS A 29 4.67 -16.87 2.73
C HIS A 29 5.60 -16.45 3.88
N ALA A 30 5.30 -16.83 5.13
CA ALA A 30 6.12 -16.52 6.31
C ALA A 30 6.63 -15.06 6.29
N LYS A 31 7.96 -14.85 6.35
CA LYS A 31 8.57 -13.50 6.34
C LYS A 31 8.33 -12.70 5.05
N ALA A 32 7.98 -13.36 3.94
CA ALA A 32 7.69 -12.72 2.67
C ALA A 32 6.22 -12.30 2.53
N ALA A 33 5.35 -12.67 3.47
CA ALA A 33 3.92 -12.34 3.46
C ALA A 33 3.59 -10.85 3.24
N PRO A 34 4.25 -9.88 3.91
CA PRO A 34 3.98 -8.46 3.66
C PRO A 34 4.37 -8.02 2.24
N PHE A 35 5.47 -8.54 1.69
CA PHE A 35 5.92 -8.19 0.34
C PHE A 35 5.01 -8.79 -0.74
N LYS A 36 4.53 -10.03 -0.53
CA LYS A 36 3.59 -10.70 -1.44
C LYS A 36 2.20 -10.07 -1.42
N ARG A 37 1.75 -9.57 -0.27
CA ARG A 37 0.54 -8.73 -0.19
C ARG A 37 0.63 -7.51 -1.12
N ASN A 38 1.78 -6.84 -1.14
CA ASN A 38 1.99 -5.68 -2.03
C ASN A 38 1.91 -6.08 -3.51
N ASP A 39 2.45 -7.24 -3.88
CA ASP A 39 2.33 -7.77 -5.25
C ASP A 39 0.86 -7.99 -5.64
N GLN A 40 0.09 -8.61 -4.75
CA GLN A 40 -1.35 -8.84 -4.97
C GLN A 40 -2.13 -7.53 -5.10
N MET A 41 -1.79 -6.53 -4.28
CA MET A 41 -2.43 -5.21 -4.33
C MET A 41 -2.08 -4.45 -5.62
N LEU A 42 -0.85 -4.55 -6.12
CA LEU A 42 -0.44 -3.92 -7.37
C LEU A 42 -0.95 -4.67 -8.61
N ALA A 43 -1.16 -5.98 -8.50
CA ALA A 43 -1.73 -6.80 -9.56
C ALA A 43 -3.16 -6.39 -9.94
N THR A 44 -3.88 -5.68 -9.07
CA THR A 44 -5.19 -5.11 -9.44
C THR A 44 -5.08 -3.84 -10.29
N MET A 45 -3.86 -3.42 -10.66
CA MET A 45 -3.57 -2.25 -11.49
C MET A 45 -4.30 -0.98 -11.03
N PRO A 46 -4.00 -0.48 -9.81
CA PRO A 46 -4.56 0.77 -9.35
C PRO A 46 -4.13 1.94 -10.24
N ILE A 47 -4.99 2.95 -10.35
CA ILE A 47 -4.69 4.20 -11.08
C ILE A 47 -3.50 4.98 -10.52
N GLY A 48 -3.17 4.74 -9.24
CA GLY A 48 -2.09 5.40 -8.53
C GLY A 48 -1.96 4.83 -7.12
N VAL A 49 -0.79 5.05 -6.51
CA VAL A 49 -0.49 4.59 -5.15
C VAL A 49 -0.03 5.77 -4.31
N ILE A 50 -0.61 5.90 -3.12
CA ILE A 50 -0.19 6.89 -2.11
C ILE A 50 0.63 6.15 -1.04
N ILE A 51 1.85 6.63 -0.79
CA ILE A 51 2.79 5.99 0.13
C ILE A 51 3.18 6.99 1.22
N PHE A 52 3.00 6.58 2.47
CA PHE A 52 3.42 7.31 3.66
C PHE A 52 4.78 6.79 4.15
N PRO A 53 5.57 7.61 4.85
CA PRO A 53 6.90 7.19 5.30
C PRO A 53 6.76 6.05 6.32
N GLY A 54 7.71 5.12 6.31
CA GLY A 54 7.62 3.91 7.10
C GLY A 54 8.87 3.04 6.99
N THR A 55 8.67 1.72 6.94
CA THR A 55 9.76 0.73 6.83
C THR A 55 10.03 0.35 5.38
N GLY A 56 11.04 -0.49 5.13
CA GLY A 56 11.37 -0.99 3.78
C GLY A 56 10.25 -1.76 3.05
N ILE A 57 9.15 -2.11 3.73
CA ILE A 57 7.94 -2.66 3.08
C ILE A 57 7.27 -1.59 2.19
N GLN A 58 7.34 -0.32 2.59
CA GLN A 58 6.71 0.82 1.91
C GLN A 58 7.57 1.26 0.74
N ASP A 59 8.90 1.25 0.92
CA ASP A 59 9.85 1.46 -0.19
C ASP A 59 9.67 0.40 -1.27
N ASN A 60 9.62 -0.89 -0.89
CA ASN A 60 9.34 -1.96 -1.84
C ASN A 60 8.00 -1.77 -2.59
N LEU A 61 6.95 -1.28 -1.92
CA LEU A 61 5.69 -0.97 -2.59
C LEU A 61 5.88 0.14 -3.64
N SER A 62 6.65 1.18 -3.31
CA SER A 62 6.92 2.30 -4.20
C SER A 62 7.71 1.88 -5.44
N ASP A 63 8.75 1.07 -5.27
CA ASP A 63 9.61 0.60 -6.35
C ASP A 63 8.82 -0.29 -7.31
N LYS A 64 7.99 -1.21 -6.78
CA LYS A 64 7.16 -2.09 -7.59
C LYS A 64 6.07 -1.34 -8.34
N ALA A 65 5.42 -0.37 -7.71
CA ALA A 65 4.42 0.46 -8.38
C ALA A 65 5.04 1.28 -9.52
N ARG A 66 6.21 1.90 -9.28
CA ARG A 66 6.97 2.62 -10.31
C ARG A 66 7.38 1.72 -11.48
N LYS A 67 7.85 0.50 -11.18
CA LYS A 67 8.23 -0.48 -12.20
C LYS A 67 7.06 -0.90 -13.09
N LEU A 68 5.84 -0.91 -12.54
CA LEU A 68 4.60 -1.20 -13.27
C LEU A 68 4.03 0.02 -14.01
N GLY A 69 4.71 1.18 -13.96
CA GLY A 69 4.23 2.42 -14.57
C GLY A 69 3.07 3.07 -13.81
N ILE A 70 2.79 2.62 -12.58
CA ILE A 70 1.72 3.18 -11.76
C ILE A 70 2.23 4.48 -11.11
N PRO A 71 1.51 5.61 -11.23
CA PRO A 71 1.87 6.86 -10.56
C PRO A 71 1.96 6.67 -9.04
N VAL A 72 3.09 7.07 -8.46
CA VAL A 72 3.33 6.98 -7.00
C VAL A 72 3.42 8.37 -6.41
N TYR A 73 2.54 8.66 -5.45
CA TYR A 73 2.59 9.86 -4.63
C TYR A 73 3.18 9.52 -3.25
N ARG A 74 4.37 10.02 -2.96
CA ARG A 74 5.08 9.75 -1.70
C ARG A 74 4.96 10.95 -0.76
N PHE A 75 4.39 10.74 0.41
CA PHE A 75 4.39 11.70 1.51
C PHE A 75 5.64 11.46 2.38
N GLY A 76 6.29 12.52 2.86
CA GLY A 76 7.29 12.41 3.94
C GLY A 76 8.78 12.44 3.56
N THR A 77 9.17 12.97 2.40
CA THR A 77 10.53 13.51 2.24
C THR A 77 10.45 15.01 2.38
N GLY A 78 10.95 15.56 3.49
CA GLY A 78 11.30 16.97 3.52
C GLY A 78 12.34 17.23 2.43
N SER A 79 11.93 17.90 1.36
CA SER A 79 12.68 18.98 0.73
C SER A 79 11.64 19.89 0.11
N ALA A 80 11.51 21.09 0.68
CA ALA A 80 11.21 22.26 -0.13
C ALA A 80 12.37 22.49 -1.11
#